data_AF-A0A3P6CMD8-F1
#
_entry.id   AF-A0A3P6CMD8-F1
#
_cell.length_a   1.000
_cell.length_b   1.000
_cell.length_c   1.000
_cell.angle_alpha   90.00
_cell.angle_beta   90.00
_cell.angle_gamma   90.00
#
_symmetry.space_group_name_H-M   'P 1'
#
loop_
_entity.id
_entity.type
_entity.pdbx_description
1 polymer ?
#
loop_
_entity_poly.entity_id
_entity_poly.type
_entity_poly.pdbx_seq_one_letter_code
_entity_poly.pdbx_strand_id
1 'polypeptide(L)' 'MAIFYDVDPSDVREQTGDFGKVFEETCYGKTDEQKKKWRKALSHVAVIAGEHSVSWYCSHNANPIHCFRED' A
#
# COMPACT_ATOMS: atom_id res chain seq x y z
N MET A 1 0.55 -10.17 9.48
CA MET A 1 1.27 -10.39 8.21
C MET A 1 0.30 -10.09 7.08
N ALA A 2 0.68 -9.23 6.13
CA ALA A 2 -0.12 -8.94 4.95
C ALA A 2 0.56 -9.54 3.71
N ILE A 3 -0.23 -9.98 2.75
CA ILE A 3 0.25 -10.54 1.48
C ILE A 3 -0.35 -9.67 0.38
N PHE A 4 0.49 -9.10 -0.48
CA PHE A 4 0.07 -8.36 -1.66
C PHE A 4 0.23 -9.26 -2.88
N TYR A 5 -0.87 -9.48 -3.59
CA TYR A 5 -0.89 -10.30 -4.79
C TYR A 5 -1.22 -9.41 -5.98
N ASP A 6 -0.24 -9.23 -6.87
CA ASP A 6 -0.37 -8.42 -8.09
C ASP A 6 -0.89 -6.99 -7.84
N VAL A 7 -0.51 -6.41 -6.70
CA VAL A 7 -0.87 -5.05 -6.30
C VAL A 7 0.33 -4.39 -5.65
N ASP A 8 0.59 -3.13 -6.00
CA ASP A 8 1.64 -2.34 -5.36
C ASP A 8 1.20 -1.97 -3.93
N PRO A 9 2.00 -2.26 -2.89
CA PRO A 9 1.70 -1.84 -1.52
C PRO A 9 1.49 -0.33 -1.37
N SER A 10 2.13 0.50 -2.20
CA SER A 10 1.98 1.96 -2.23
C SER A 10 0.58 2.36 -2.69
N ASP A 11 0.06 1.69 -3.73
CA ASP A 11 -1.32 1.89 -4.18
C ASP A 11 -2.33 1.46 -3.12
N VAL A 12 -2.03 0.43 -2.32
CA VAL A 12 -2.84 0.07 -1.14
C VAL A 12 -2.70 1.09 -0.03
N ARG A 13 -1.49 1.63 0.19
CA ARG A 13 -1.18 2.60 1.26
C ARG A 13 -1.89 3.93 1.05
N GLU A 14 -1.88 4.41 -0.18
CA GLU A 14 -2.42 5.72 -0.57
C GLU A 14 -3.82 5.60 -1.17
N GLN A 15 -4.28 4.38 -1.41
CA GLN A 15 -5.54 4.08 -2.10
C GLN A 15 -5.59 4.78 -3.48
N THR A 16 -4.53 4.57 -4.27
CA THR A 16 -4.31 5.12 -5.62
C THR A 16 -4.28 4.01 -6.67
N GLY A 17 -4.05 4.38 -7.94
CA GLY A 17 -3.98 3.43 -9.04
C GLY A 17 -5.29 2.68 -9.27
N ASP A 18 -5.21 1.45 -9.77
CA ASP A 18 -6.39 0.62 -10.01
C ASP A 18 -7.03 0.14 -8.69
N PHE A 19 -6.24 -0.02 -7.64
CA PHE A 19 -6.74 -0.31 -6.29
C PHE A 19 -7.64 0.82 -5.78
N GLY A 20 -7.20 2.07 -5.94
CA GLY A 20 -7.95 3.26 -5.55
C GLY A 20 -9.30 3.38 -6.24
N LYS A 21 -9.37 3.11 -7.55
CA LYS A 21 -10.62 3.13 -8.33
C LYS A 21 -11.65 2.15 -7.77
N VAL A 22 -11.24 0.89 -7.56
CA VAL A 22 -12.11 -0.15 -7.00
C VAL A 22 -12.48 0.17 -5.54
N PHE A 23 -11.56 0.77 -4.78
CA PHE A 23 -11.84 1.23 -3.41
C PHE A 23 -12.93 2.31 -3.39
N GLU A 24 -12.92 3.26 -4.32
CA GLU A 24 -13.95 4.29 -4.44
C GLU A 24 -15.31 3.70 -4.79
N GLU A 25 -15.37 2.76 -5.74
CA GLU A 25 -16.58 2.01 -6.09
C GLU A 25 -17.11 1.22 -4.87
N THR A 26 -16.22 0.55 -4.13
CA THR A 26 -16.56 -0.18 -2.90
C THR A 26 -17.10 0.74 -1.80
N CYS A 27 -16.62 1.98 -1.77
CA CYS A 27 -17.06 3.01 -0.83
C CYS A 27 -18.37 3.69 -1.25
N TYR A 28 -18.95 3.35 -2.41
CA TYR A 28 -20.23 3.89 -2.84
C TYR A 28 -21.33 3.56 -1.82
N GLY A 29 -22.09 4.57 -1.41
CA GLY A 29 -23.14 4.44 -0.39
C GLY A 29 -22.65 4.24 1.06
N LYS A 30 -21.34 4.35 1.34
CA LYS A 30 -20.78 4.31 2.70
C LYS A 30 -20.66 5.72 3.29
N THR A 31 -20.72 5.82 4.62
CA THR A 31 -20.51 7.10 5.31
C THR A 31 -19.04 7.50 5.26
N ASP A 32 -18.75 8.80 5.34
CA ASP A 32 -17.37 9.27 5.31
C ASP A 32 -16.54 8.78 6.50
N GLU A 33 -17.17 8.52 7.64
CA GLU A 33 -16.51 7.92 8.80
C GLU A 33 -16.05 6.47 8.51
N GLN A 34 -16.89 5.67 7.83
CA GLN A 34 -16.52 4.33 7.42
C GLN A 34 -15.38 4.36 6.41
N LYS A 35 -15.45 5.23 5.40
CA LYS A 35 -14.38 5.41 4.41
C LYS A 35 -13.06 5.78 5.09
N LYS A 36 -13.09 6.72 6.05
CA LYS A 36 -11.90 7.15 6.80
C LYS A 36 -11.30 6.02 7.64
N LYS A 37 -12.14 5.20 8.29
CA LYS A 37 -11.68 4.02 9.04
C LYS A 37 -10.98 3.02 8.13
N TRP A 38 -11.53 2.74 6.95
CA TRP A 38 -10.95 1.82 5.99
C TRP A 38 -9.63 2.32 5.39
N ARG A 39 -9.58 3.59 4.97
CA ARG A 39 -8.33 4.21 4.51
C ARG A 39 -7.21 4.06 5.54
N LYS A 40 -7.47 4.42 6.80
CA LYS A 40 -6.48 4.29 7.88
C LYS A 40 -6.03 2.85 8.11
N ALA A 41 -6.95 1.88 8.06
CA ALA A 41 -6.62 0.47 8.24
C ALA A 41 -5.73 -0.05 7.10
N LEU A 42 -6.07 0.26 5.84
CA LEU A 42 -5.31 -0.15 4.66
C LEU A 42 -3.92 0.49 4.64
N SER A 43 -3.80 1.79 4.93
CA SER A 43 -2.51 2.46 5.05
C SER A 43 -1.62 1.83 6.13
N HIS A 44 -2.18 1.47 7.29
CA HIS A 44 -1.41 0.87 8.36
C HIS A 44 -0.93 -0.55 8.02
N VAL A 45 -1.79 -1.37 7.40
CA VAL A 45 -1.42 -2.73 6.96
C VAL A 45 -0.37 -2.70 5.86
N ALA A 46 -0.42 -1.71 4.95
CA ALA A 46 0.58 -1.51 3.91
C ALA A 46 1.98 -1.21 4.47
N VAL A 47 2.06 -0.39 5.51
CA VAL A 47 3.33 -0.06 6.19
C VAL A 47 3.95 -1.29 6.85
N ILE A 48 3.16 -2.08 7.59
CA ILE A 48 3.67 -3.26 8.31
C ILE A 48 4.28 -4.30 7.37
N ALA A 49 3.69 -4.49 6.19
CA ALA A 49 4.23 -5.44 5.22
C ALA A 49 5.39 -4.85 4.39
N GLY A 50 5.49 -3.53 4.27
CA GLY A 50 6.67 -2.84 3.73
C GLY A 50 7.91 -2.95 4.63
N GLU A 51 7.77 -2.68 5.94
CA GLU A 51 8.89 -2.74 6.90
C GLU A 51 9.59 -4.11 6.93
N HIS A 52 8.83 -5.20 6.77
CA HIS A 52 9.39 -6.55 6.69
C HIS A 52 9.97 -6.89 5.30
N SER A 53 9.47 -6.26 4.21
CA SER A 53 9.90 -6.55 2.83
C SER A 53 11.16 -5.78 2.41
N VAL A 54 11.38 -4.56 2.96
CA VAL A 54 12.60 -3.78 2.71
C VAL A 54 13.84 -4.50 3.24
N SER A 55 13.70 -5.33 4.29
CA SER A 55 14.80 -6.15 4.81
C SER A 55 15.28 -7.23 3.83
N TRP A 56 14.46 -7.67 2.85
CA TRP A 56 14.80 -8.79 1.97
C TRP A 56 15.53 -8.37 0.68
N TYR A 57 15.33 -7.14 0.20
CA TYR A 57 15.95 -6.69 -1.06
C TYR A 57 17.37 -6.12 -0.93
N CYS A 58 17.90 -5.97 0.28
CA CYS A 58 19.24 -5.40 0.49
C CYS A 58 20.42 -6.40 0.41
N SER A 59 20.24 -7.67 0.03
CA SER A 59 21.38 -8.64 0.03
C SER A 59 21.74 -9.32 -1.29
N HIS A 60 21.13 -9.05 -2.45
CA HIS A 60 21.59 -9.67 -3.70
C HIS A 60 21.56 -8.70 -4.89
N ASN A 61 22.74 -8.12 -5.17
CA ASN A 61 23.23 -7.56 -6.44
C ASN A 61 22.37 -6.52 -7.21
N ALA A 62 22.67 -5.24 -6.93
CA ALA A 62 22.85 -4.11 -7.85
C ALA A 62 21.85 -3.85 -9.02
N ASN A 63 20.98 -2.85 -8.85
CA ASN A 63 21.00 -1.59 -9.62
C ASN A 63 20.27 -0.46 -8.81
N PRO A 64 20.86 0.70 -8.48
CA PRO A 64 20.41 1.56 -7.38
C PRO A 64 19.28 2.57 -7.73
N ILE A 65 18.64 2.47 -8.90
CA ILE A 65 17.80 3.57 -9.43
C ILE A 65 16.33 3.53 -8.97
N HIS A 66 15.92 2.59 -8.10
CA HIS A 66 14.52 2.50 -7.67
C HIS A 66 14.30 2.18 -6.19
N CYS A 67 15.33 2.27 -5.35
CA CYS A 67 15.11 2.34 -3.91
C CYS A 67 14.67 3.77 -3.57
N PHE A 68 13.35 3.98 -3.63
CA PHE A 68 12.65 5.20 -3.24
C PHE A 68 13.35 5.85 -2.04
N ARG A 69 14.00 6.99 -2.32
CA ARG A 69 14.51 7.91 -1.31
C ARG A 69 13.38 8.88 -1.03
N GLU A 70 13.00 8.96 0.23
CA GLU A 70 12.06 9.95 0.75
C GLU A 70 12.65 11.36 0.59
N ASP A 71 11.86 12.25 -0.02
CA ASP A 71 11.60 13.64 0.39
C ASP A 71 10.18 14.01 -0.07
#